data_AF-A0A7C6V6Y0-F1
#
_entry.id   AF-A0A7C6V6Y0-F1
#
_cell.length_a   1.000
_cell.length_b   1.000
_cell.length_c   1.000
_cell.angle_alpha   90.00
_cell.angle_beta   90.00
_cell.angle_gamma   90.00
#
_symmetry.space_group_name_H-M   'P 1'
#
loop_
_entity.id
_entity.type
_entity.pdbx_description
1 polymer ?
#
loop_
_entity_poly.entity_id
_entity_poly.type
_entity_poly.pdbx_seq_one_letter_code
_entity_poly.pdbx_strand_id
1 'polypeptide(L)' 'MKWITVRVVEQIHEEVVKVSGGALGVRDYGLLHSAVMNPLATFGGEDLYPGLLAKVALCCAG' A
#
# COMPACT_ATOMS: atom_id res chain seq x y z
N MET A 1 -4.16 6.94 14.26
CA MET A 1 -4.31 6.86 12.79
C MET A 1 -4.21 5.40 12.40
N LYS A 2 -5.15 4.84 11.64
CA LYS A 2 -5.14 3.42 11.25
C LYS A 2 -4.58 3.30 9.84
N TRP A 3 -3.39 2.73 9.72
CA TRP A 3 -2.74 2.50 8.43
C TRP A 3 -3.20 1.18 7.81
N ILE A 4 -3.19 1.15 6.48
CA ILE A 4 -3.50 -0.04 5.70
C ILE A 4 -2.29 -0.96 5.78
N THR A 5 -2.51 -2.26 5.98
CA THR A 5 -1.44 -3.26 5.95
C THR A 5 -1.48 -4.01 4.63
N VAL A 6 -0.37 -4.66 4.26
CA VAL A 6 -0.28 -5.50 3.05
C VAL A 6 -1.45 -6.49 2.97
N ARG A 7 -1.76 -7.16 4.09
CA ARG A 7 -2.89 -8.11 4.18
C ARG A 7 -4.24 -7.45 3.86
N VAL A 8 -4.46 -6.22 4.30
CA VAL A 8 -5.72 -5.50 3.99
C VAL A 8 -5.80 -5.17 2.51
N VAL A 9 -4.67 -4.84 1.87
CA VAL A 9 -4.62 -4.61 0.42
C VAL A 9 -4.94 -5.89 -0.35
N GLU A 10 -4.41 -7.04 0.07
CA GLU A 10 -4.73 -8.34 -0.53
C GLU A 10 -6.22 -8.67 -0.43
N GLN A 11 -6.82 -8.46 0.75
CA GLN A 11 -8.25 -8.69 0.95
C GLN A 11 -9.10 -7.79 0.06
N ILE A 12 -8.76 -6.50 -0.05
CA ILE A 12 -9.46 -5.57 -0.95
C ILE A 12 -9.32 -6.04 -2.40
N HIS A 13 -8.12 -6.45 -2.84
CA HIS A 13 -7.89 -6.96 -4.19
C HIS A 13 -8.74 -8.19 -4.48
N GLU A 14 -8.82 -9.14 -3.55
CA GLU A 14 -9.68 -10.32 -3.69
C GLU A 14 -11.16 -9.95 -3.85
N GLU A 15 -11.66 -9.02 -3.05
CA GLU A 15 -13.05 -8.55 -3.16
C GLU A 15 -13.33 -7.82 -4.48
N VAL A 16 -12.38 -7.02 -4.96
CA VAL A 16 -12.51 -6.33 -6.25
C VAL A 16 -12.52 -7.34 -7.39
N VAL A 17 -11.58 -8.30 -7.42
CA VAL A 17 -11.50 -9.33 -8.47
C VAL A 17 -12.75 -10.20 -8.52
N LYS A 18 -13.41 -10.47 -7.40
CA LYS A 18 -14.70 -11.20 -7.38
C LYS A 18 -15.79 -10.50 -8.19
N VAL A 19 -15.77 -9.16 -8.24
CA VAL A 19 -16.80 -8.36 -8.93
C VAL A 19 -16.36 -7.94 -10.33
N SER A 20 -15.10 -7.55 -10.51
CA SER A 20 -14.58 -7.06 -11.80
C SER A 20 -14.04 -8.16 -12.72
N GLY A 21 -13.81 -9.37 -12.18
CA GLY A 21 -12.93 -10.35 -12.81
C GLY A 21 -11.45 -9.93 -12.73
N GLY A 22 -10.55 -10.81 -13.18
CA GLY A 22 -9.11 -10.58 -13.17
C GLY A 22 -8.31 -11.76 -12.62
N ALA A 23 -7.00 -11.56 -12.45
CA ALA A 23 -6.12 -12.57 -11.85
C ALA A 23 -6.12 -12.44 -10.32
N LEU A 24 -6.33 -13.57 -9.64
CA LEU A 24 -6.17 -13.69 -8.19
C LEU A 24 -4.70 -13.88 -7.81
N GLY A 25 -4.37 -13.47 -6.58
CA GLY A 25 -3.03 -13.57 -6.01
C GLY A 25 -2.15 -12.35 -6.29
N VAL A 26 -0.94 -12.37 -5.73
CA VAL A 26 0.03 -11.28 -5.78
C VAL A 26 1.17 -11.66 -6.73
N ARG A 27 1.44 -10.82 -7.72
CA ARG A 27 2.53 -11.02 -8.69
C ARG A 27 3.91 -10.98 -8.04
N ASP A 28 4.12 -9.99 -7.17
CA ASP A 28 5.37 -9.78 -6.45
C ASP A 28 5.05 -9.20 -5.07
N TYR A 29 5.30 -10.01 -4.04
CA TYR A 29 5.02 -9.64 -2.66
C TYR A 29 5.98 -8.56 -2.14
N GLY A 30 7.23 -8.56 -2.61
CA GLY A 30 8.23 -7.56 -2.23
C GLY A 30 7.85 -6.17 -2.76
N LEU A 31 7.37 -6.11 -4.00
CA LEU A 31 6.87 -4.86 -4.59
C LEU A 31 5.62 -4.34 -3.88
N LEU A 32 4.66 -5.23 -3.57
CA LEU A 32 3.46 -4.86 -2.81
C LEU A 32 3.82 -4.33 -1.41
N HIS A 33 4.72 -5.03 -0.71
CA HIS A 33 5.17 -4.60 0.60
C HIS A 33 5.89 -3.25 0.55
N SER A 34 6.74 -3.01 -0.45
CA SER A 34 7.40 -1.73 -0.66
C SER A 34 6.38 -0.60 -0.87
N ALA A 35 5.39 -0.78 -1.75
CA ALA A 35 4.37 0.23 -2.03
C ALA A 35 3.58 0.64 -0.78
N VAL A 36 3.24 -0.32 0.09
CA VAL A 36 2.50 -0.05 1.35
C VAL A 36 3.39 0.61 2.42
N MET A 37 4.68 0.28 2.47
CA MET A 37 5.59 0.76 3.52
C MET A 37 6.30 2.07 3.16
N ASN A 38 6.50 2.38 1.88
CA ASN A 38 7.17 3.60 1.43
C ASN A 38 6.55 4.90 2.00
N PRO A 39 5.21 5.04 2.10
CA PRO A 39 4.58 6.21 2.74
C PRO A 39 4.95 6.41 4.21
N LEU A 40 5.38 5.34 4.88
CA LEU A 40 5.75 5.31 6.28
C LEU A 40 7.28 5.36 6.47
N ALA A 41 8.04 5.55 5.40
CA ALA A 41 9.49 5.62 5.47
C ALA A 41 9.94 6.84 6.29
N THR A 42 10.94 6.63 7.13
CA THR A 42 11.59 7.66 7.92
C THR A 42 13.07 7.75 7.56
N PHE A 43 13.64 8.94 7.57
CA PHE A 43 15.08 9.16 7.41
C PHE A 43 15.59 10.01 8.57
N GLY A 44 16.66 9.56 9.24
CA GLY A 44 17.20 10.28 10.41
C GLY A 44 16.23 10.40 11.60
N GLY A 45 15.21 9.54 11.68
CA GLY A 45 14.15 9.61 12.69
C GLY A 45 13.00 10.56 12.34
N GLU A 46 13.05 11.22 11.18
CA GLU A 46 11.99 12.10 10.68
C GLU A 46 11.19 11.41 9.57
N ASP A 47 9.88 11.67 9.52
CA ASP A 47 9.00 11.20 8.44
C ASP A 47 9.43 11.84 7.10
N LEU A 48 9.77 11.01 6.11
CA LEU A 48 10.10 11.49 4.75
C LEU A 48 8.90 12.19 4.07
N TYR A 49 7.69 11.77 4.44
CA TYR A 49 6.44 12.25 3.86
C TYR A 49 5.57 12.84 4.96
N PRO A 50 5.75 14.12 5.32
CA PRO A 50 4.99 14.74 6.38
C PRO A 50 3.52 14.94 5.95
N GLY A 51 2.61 14.52 6.81
CA GLY A 51 1.17 14.74 6.64
C GLY A 51 0.44 13.63 5.85
N LEU A 52 -0.87 13.54 6.08
CA LEU A 52 -1.70 12.47 5.52
C LEU A 52 -1.71 12.46 3.99
N LEU A 53 -1.83 13.63 3.36
CA LEU A 53 -1.92 13.74 1.91
C LEU A 53 -0.65 13.27 1.20
N ALA A 54 0.53 13.61 1.72
CA ALA A 54 1.81 13.17 1.15
C ALA A 54 1.95 11.65 1.23
N LYS A 55 1.57 11.06 2.37
CA LYS A 55 1.58 9.60 2.58
C LYS A 55 0.61 8.89 1.63
N VAL A 56 -0.62 9.40 1.48
CA VAL A 56 -1.61 8.80 0.56
C VAL A 56 -1.18 8.95 -0.90
N ALA A 57 -0.68 10.12 -1.30
CA ALA A 57 -0.24 10.35 -2.67
C ALA A 57 0.88 9.38 -3.09
N LEU A 58 1.84 9.11 -2.20
CA LEU A 58 2.89 8.14 -2.48
C LEU A 58 2.37 6.71 -2.55
N CYS A 59 1.42 6.34 -1.68
CA CYS A 59 0.79 5.01 -1.71
C CYS A 59 0.08 4.72 -3.04
N CYS A 60 -0.50 5.73 -3.67
CA CYS A 60 -1.20 5.60 -4.96
C CYS A 60 -0.28 5.72 -6.18
N ALA A 61 0.98 6.12 -6.01
CA ALA A 61 1.91 6.35 -7.11
C ALA A 61 2.76 5.11 -7.48
N GLY A 62 2.88 4.13 -6.58
CA GLY A 62 3.59 2.86 -6.81
C GLY A 62 2.72 1.81 -7.48
#